data_AF-A0A7I9VMH5-F1
#
_entry.id   AF-A0A7I9VMH5-F1
#
_cell.length_a   1.000
_cell.length_b   1.000
_cell.length_c   1.000
_cell.angle_alpha   90.00
_cell.angle_beta   90.00
_cell.angle_gamma   90.00
#
_symmetry.space_group_name_H-M   'P 1'
#
loop_
_entity.id
_entity.type
_entity.pdbx_description
1 polymer ?
#
loop_
_entity_poly.entity_id
_entity_poly.type
_entity_poly.pdbx_seq_one_letter_code
_entity_poly.pdbx_strand_id
1 'polypeptide(L)'
;MTACTRFAPMLGARPGELSEPEAQALAEHLAGCDACQARLADEEALAGMLGDALLAEANRRDFATFSDEVLRRIPEYRARPAAAPARAARAGGLLDWVRHHRLFTAVGTLAPALAALAVVVYVGRSPSPAPGDEAALQVSAEGRGTTVLDTTEGPVVLLGDDEPAGT
;
A
#
# COMPACT_ATOMS: atom_id res chain seq x y z
N MET A 1 47.86 -0.81 32.97
CA MET A 1 47.96 0.36 32.06
C MET A 1 48.34 -0.02 30.63
N THR A 2 49.37 -0.86 30.40
CA THR A 2 49.79 -1.29 29.05
C THR A 2 48.74 -2.12 28.28
N ALA A 3 47.86 -2.85 28.97
CA ALA A 3 46.72 -3.52 28.33
C ALA A 3 45.68 -2.51 27.81
N CYS A 4 45.37 -1.46 28.57
CA CYS A 4 44.38 -0.45 28.20
C CYS A 4 44.72 0.28 26.89
N THR A 5 46.01 0.52 26.62
CA THR A 5 46.45 1.17 25.37
C THR A 5 46.16 0.32 24.13
N ARG A 6 46.14 -1.02 24.27
CA ARG A 6 45.74 -1.94 23.19
C ARG A 6 44.24 -1.86 22.91
N PHE A 7 43.41 -1.75 23.95
CA PHE A 7 41.95 -1.76 23.83
C PHE A 7 41.34 -0.40 23.52
N ALA A 8 42.03 0.70 23.82
CA ALA A 8 41.58 2.06 23.55
C ALA A 8 41.02 2.30 22.12
N PRO A 9 41.68 1.89 21.02
CA PRO A 9 41.12 2.09 19.67
C PRO A 9 39.87 1.24 19.38
N MET A 10 39.66 0.13 20.09
CA MET A 10 38.51 -0.75 19.87
C MET A 10 37.22 -0.25 20.54
N LEU A 11 37.33 0.66 21.52
CA LEU A 11 36.16 1.19 22.24
C LEU A 11 35.20 1.97 21.34
N GLY A 12 35.70 2.59 20.27
CA GLY A 12 34.90 3.34 19.30
C GLY A 12 34.55 2.56 18.02
N ALA A 13 34.82 1.26 17.97
CA ALA A 13 34.58 0.45 16.79
C ALA A 13 33.08 0.28 16.53
N ARG A 14 32.66 0.37 15.26
CA ARG A 14 31.26 0.17 14.86
C ARG A 14 30.90 -1.32 14.85
N PRO A 15 29.60 -1.65 14.89
CA PRO A 15 29.16 -3.03 14.69
C PRO A 15 29.73 -3.63 13.39
N GLY A 16 30.44 -4.75 13.51
CA GLY A 16 31.08 -5.44 12.40
C GLY A 16 32.51 -4.99 12.05
N GLU A 17 33.07 -3.99 12.72
CA GLU A 17 34.46 -3.56 12.52
C GLU A 17 35.48 -4.42 13.30
N LEU A 18 35.05 -5.01 14.42
CA LEU A 18 35.86 -5.95 15.17
C LEU A 18 35.63 -7.37 14.66
N SER A 19 36.71 -8.13 14.50
CA SER A 19 36.59 -9.57 14.35
C SER A 19 36.05 -10.20 15.64
N GLU A 20 35.38 -11.35 15.53
CA GLU A 20 34.87 -12.10 16.68
C GLU A 20 35.89 -12.30 17.82
N PRO A 21 37.15 -12.72 17.56
CA PRO A 21 38.13 -12.86 18.64
C PRO A 21 38.53 -11.52 19.29
N GLU A 22 38.50 -10.41 18.54
CA GLU A 22 38.79 -9.08 19.08
C GLU A 22 37.65 -8.58 19.97
N ALA A 23 36.40 -8.76 19.53
CA ALA A 23 35.22 -8.44 20.32
C ALA A 23 35.20 -9.22 21.64
N GLN A 24 35.50 -10.51 21.61
CA GLN A 24 35.58 -11.35 22.81
C GLN A 24 36.69 -10.88 23.76
N ALA A 25 37.89 -10.59 23.23
CA ALA A 25 39.01 -10.10 24.03
C ALA A 25 38.72 -8.73 24.66
N LEU A 26 38.03 -7.84 23.94
CA LEU A 26 37.57 -6.55 24.47
C LEU A 26 36.55 -6.75 25.59
N ALA A 27 35.56 -7.64 25.41
CA ALA A 27 34.56 -7.94 26.43
C ALA A 27 35.19 -8.48 27.72
N GLU A 28 36.14 -9.41 27.60
CA GLU A 28 36.90 -9.93 28.74
C GLU A 28 37.69 -8.82 29.45
N HIS A 29 38.33 -7.93 28.70
CA HIS A 29 39.04 -6.79 29.29
C HIS A 29 38.11 -5.83 30.02
N LEU A 30 36.97 -5.50 29.40
CA LEU A 30 35.96 -4.62 30.00
C LEU A 30 35.39 -5.21 31.28
N ALA A 31 35.19 -6.53 31.36
CA ALA A 31 34.72 -7.18 32.58
C ALA A 31 35.65 -6.98 33.80
N GLY A 32 36.94 -6.68 33.58
CA GLY A 32 37.93 -6.53 34.64
C GLY A 32 38.59 -5.15 34.75
N CYS A 33 38.14 -4.14 34.00
CA CYS A 33 38.81 -2.84 33.95
C CYS A 33 37.86 -1.63 34.01
N ASP A 34 37.64 -1.11 35.22
CA ASP A 34 36.77 0.05 35.49
C ASP A 34 37.13 1.30 34.67
N ALA A 35 38.43 1.55 34.46
CA ALA A 35 38.87 2.69 33.67
C ALA A 35 38.44 2.61 32.19
N CYS A 36 38.45 1.41 31.61
CA CYS A 36 37.99 1.21 30.23
C CYS A 36 36.46 1.18 30.15
N GLN A 37 35.76 0.68 31.18
CA GLN A 37 34.31 0.78 31.28
C GLN A 37 33.85 2.24 31.35
N ALA A 38 34.49 3.06 32.19
CA ALA A 38 34.17 4.48 32.29
C ALA A 38 34.35 5.20 30.95
N ARG A 39 35.44 4.91 30.23
CA ARG A 39 35.66 5.48 28.89
C ARG A 39 34.63 5.04 27.87
N LEU A 40 34.18 3.78 27.92
CA LEU A 40 33.10 3.30 27.05
C LEU A 40 31.79 4.04 27.36
N ALA A 41 31.45 4.20 28.64
CA ALA A 41 30.26 4.96 29.05
C ALA A 41 30.32 6.43 28.60
N ASP A 42 31.49 7.07 28.68
CA ASP A 42 31.70 8.43 28.19
C ASP A 42 31.48 8.54 26.67
N GLU A 43 32.01 7.59 25.89
CA GLU A 43 31.81 7.52 24.44
C GLU A 43 30.33 7.30 24.08
N GLU A 44 29.64 6.40 24.77
CA GLU A 44 28.21 6.15 24.57
C GLU A 44 27.37 7.39 24.90
N ALA A 45 27.69 8.08 26.00
CA ALA A 45 27.03 9.33 26.37
C ALA A 45 27.26 10.43 25.33
N LEU A 46 28.48 10.57 24.82
CA LEU A 46 28.81 11.52 23.75
C LEU A 46 28.07 11.19 22.46
N ALA A 47 28.04 9.92 22.06
CA ALA A 47 27.33 9.46 20.87
C ALA A 47 25.82 9.75 20.97
N GLY A 48 25.22 9.52 22.14
CA GLY A 48 23.83 9.86 22.41
C GLY A 48 23.56 11.36 22.29
N MET A 49 24.34 12.19 22.99
CA MET A 49 24.20 13.66 22.93
C MET A 49 24.38 14.22 21.52
N LEU A 50 25.36 13.70 20.77
CA LEU A 50 25.58 14.07 19.37
C LEU A 50 24.43 13.63 18.48
N GLY A 51 23.91 12.42 18.67
CA GLY A 51 22.75 11.90 17.96
C GLY A 51 21.52 12.79 18.17
N ASP A 52 21.22 13.15 19.42
CA ASP A 52 20.11 14.02 19.78
C ASP A 52 20.28 15.42 19.18
N ALA A 53 21.48 16.00 19.28
CA ALA A 53 21.78 17.31 18.72
C ALA A 53 21.64 17.33 17.18
N LEU A 54 22.12 16.30 16.50
CA LEU A 54 22.00 16.16 15.04
C LEU A 54 20.55 15.95 14.62
N LEU A 55 19.77 15.16 15.36
CA LEU A 55 18.35 14.95 15.08
C LEU A 55 17.55 16.24 15.31
N ALA A 56 17.83 16.97 16.39
CA ALA A 56 17.22 18.26 16.65
C ALA A 56 17.57 19.29 15.56
N GLU A 57 18.81 19.30 15.08
CA GLU A 57 19.22 20.15 13.95
C GLU A 57 18.56 19.73 12.64
N ALA A 58 18.44 18.43 12.36
CA ALA A 58 17.72 17.93 11.20
C ALA A 58 16.25 18.39 11.23
N ASN A 59 15.57 18.27 12.37
CA ASN A 59 14.18 18.70 12.52
C ASN A 59 13.98 20.22 12.35
N ARG A 60 15.03 21.03 12.55
CA ARG A 60 14.99 22.47 12.28
C ARG A 60 15.18 22.81 10.80
N ARG A 61 15.78 21.92 10.02
CA ARG A 61 16.06 22.16 8.59
C ARG A 61 14.88 21.77 7.73
N ASP A 62 14.68 22.53 6.66
CA ASP A 62 13.75 22.16 5.62
C ASP A 62 14.40 21.20 4.62
N PHE A 63 13.90 19.97 4.57
CA PHE A 63 14.32 18.94 3.62
C PHE A 63 13.30 18.72 2.48
N ALA A 64 12.30 19.58 2.32
CA ALA A 64 11.24 19.41 1.32
C ALA A 64 11.79 19.21 -0.10
N THR A 65 12.90 19.86 -0.46
CA THR A 65 13.51 19.76 -1.79
C THR A 65 14.67 18.76 -1.85
N PHE A 66 15.06 18.15 -0.72
CA PHE A 66 16.25 17.30 -0.66
C PHE A 66 16.10 16.05 -1.55
N SER A 67 14.95 15.37 -1.47
CA SER A 67 14.66 14.18 -2.27
C SER A 67 14.68 14.48 -3.76
N ASP A 68 14.07 15.59 -4.18
CA ASP A 68 14.07 16.01 -5.59
C ASP A 68 15.50 16.29 -6.07
N GLU A 69 16.31 16.94 -5.24
CA GLU A 69 17.70 17.24 -5.55
C GLU A 69 18.57 15.97 -5.62
N VAL A 70 18.35 14.99 -4.75
CA VAL A 70 19.03 13.68 -4.80
C VAL A 70 18.63 12.93 -6.07
N LEU A 71 17.35 12.86 -6.41
CA LEU A 71 16.87 12.18 -7.62
C LEU A 71 17.42 12.82 -8.89
N ARG A 72 17.54 14.16 -8.94
CA ARG A 72 18.15 14.88 -10.06
C ARG A 72 19.62 14.52 -10.31
N ARG A 73 20.33 14.01 -9.29
CA ARG A 73 21.73 13.60 -9.39
C ARG A 73 21.91 12.19 -9.96
N ILE A 74 20.90 11.33 -9.83
CA ILE A 74 20.92 9.96 -10.32
C ILE A 74 20.69 9.97 -11.85
N PRO A 75 21.64 9.50 -12.68
CA PRO A 75 21.56 9.59 -14.14
C PRO A 75 20.27 9.01 -14.73
N GLU A 76 19.78 7.90 -14.17
CA GLU A 76 18.58 7.19 -14.60
C GLU A 76 17.30 8.05 -14.45
N TYR A 77 17.26 8.93 -13.45
CA TYR A 77 16.11 9.80 -13.20
C TYR A 77 16.21 11.16 -13.91
N ARG A 78 17.41 11.56 -14.34
CA ARG A 78 17.62 12.82 -15.07
C ARG A 78 17.00 12.80 -16.48
N ALA A 79 16.87 11.62 -17.08
CA ALA A 79 16.29 11.45 -18.42
C ALA A 79 14.75 11.34 -18.42
N ARG A 80 14.12 11.20 -17.25
CA ARG A 80 12.66 11.12 -17.16
C ARG A 80 12.08 12.54 -17.24
N PRO A 81 11.26 12.86 -18.25
CA PRO A 81 10.63 14.18 -18.31
C PRO A 81 9.81 14.39 -17.04
N ALA A 82 9.98 15.55 -16.39
CA ALA A 82 9.21 15.93 -15.22
C ALA A 82 7.73 15.70 -15.55
N ALA A 83 7.08 14.78 -14.83
CA ALA A 83 5.67 14.53 -15.00
C ALA A 83 4.96 15.88 -14.81
N ALA A 84 4.26 16.34 -15.85
CA ALA A 84 3.58 17.62 -15.84
C ALA A 84 2.71 17.72 -14.58
N PRO A 85 2.62 18.91 -13.94
CA PRO A 85 1.91 19.07 -12.68
C PRO A 85 0.50 18.51 -12.80
N ALA A 86 0.08 17.68 -11.86
CA ALA A 86 -1.20 16.95 -11.83
C ALA A 86 -2.46 17.82 -12.06
N ARG A 87 -2.32 19.15 -11.98
CA ARG A 87 -3.35 20.13 -12.35
C ARG A 87 -3.69 20.12 -13.84
N ALA A 88 -2.73 19.86 -14.73
CA ALA A 88 -2.97 19.75 -16.18
C ALA A 88 -3.74 18.46 -16.54
N ALA A 89 -3.45 17.34 -15.84
CA ALA A 89 -4.13 16.07 -16.04
C ALA A 89 -5.61 16.10 -15.61
N ARG A 90 -5.95 16.86 -14.56
CA ARG A 90 -7.34 17.00 -14.09
C ARG A 90 -8.23 17.79 -15.05
N ALA A 91 -7.67 18.76 -15.76
CA ALA A 91 -8.41 19.58 -16.73
C ALA A 91 -8.77 18.80 -18.01
N GLY A 92 -7.92 17.84 -18.41
CA GLY A 92 -8.21 16.94 -19.55
C GLY A 92 -9.20 15.82 -19.21
N GLY A 93 -9.15 15.27 -18.00
CA GLY A 93 -9.93 14.09 -17.62
C GLY A 93 -11.45 14.30 -17.58
N LEU A 94 -11.93 15.50 -17.21
CA LEU A 94 -13.38 15.74 -17.10
C LEU A 94 -14.04 15.87 -18.48
N LEU A 95 -13.37 16.55 -19.43
CA LEU A 95 -13.83 16.70 -20.81
C LEU A 95 -13.77 15.37 -21.58
N ASP A 96 -12.73 14.58 -21.36
CA ASP A 96 -12.63 13.24 -21.94
C ASP A 96 -13.67 12.28 -21.34
N TRP A 97 -13.93 12.35 -20.03
CA TRP A 97 -14.98 11.55 -19.39
C TRP A 97 -16.38 11.87 -19.95
N VAL A 98 -16.72 13.17 -20.12
CA VAL A 98 -18.00 13.57 -20.73
C VAL A 98 -18.11 13.12 -22.19
N ARG A 99 -17.02 13.22 -22.97
CA ARG A 99 -17.00 12.73 -24.37
C ARG A 99 -17.20 11.22 -24.45
N HIS A 100 -16.51 10.47 -23.60
CA HIS A 100 -16.60 9.02 -23.58
C HIS A 100 -18.00 8.56 -23.14
N HIS A 101 -18.59 9.23 -22.15
CA HIS A 101 -19.91 8.86 -21.66
C HIS A 101 -21.03 9.18 -22.65
N ARG A 102 -20.92 10.29 -23.41
CA ARG A 102 -21.88 10.63 -24.48
C ARG A 102 -21.90 9.63 -25.64
N LEU A 103 -20.77 9.00 -25.95
CA LEU A 103 -20.69 7.94 -26.97
C LEU A 103 -21.44 6.67 -26.53
N PHE A 104 -21.39 6.32 -25.25
CA PHE A 104 -22.13 5.16 -24.72
C PHE A 104 -23.64 5.38 -24.63
N THR A 105 -24.11 6.61 -24.42
CA THR A 105 -25.56 6.91 -24.37
C THR A 105 -26.25 6.88 -25.74
N ALA A 106 -25.51 7.01 -26.85
CA ALA A 106 -26.11 6.99 -28.19
C ALA A 106 -26.42 5.56 -28.71
N VAL A 107 -25.81 4.52 -28.12
CA VAL A 107 -26.03 3.12 -28.52
C VAL A 107 -27.15 2.44 -27.70
N GLY A 108 -27.50 3.01 -26.54
CA GLY A 108 -28.48 2.43 -25.61
C GLY A 108 -29.96 2.60 -25.99
N THR A 109 -30.30 3.47 -26.95
CA THR A 109 -31.71 3.75 -27.28
C THR A 109 -32.37 2.73 -28.20
N LEU A 110 -31.61 1.81 -28.80
CA LEU A 110 -32.17 0.75 -29.67
C LEU A 110 -32.52 -0.53 -28.92
N ALA A 111 -31.91 -0.78 -27.76
CA ALA A 111 -32.15 -1.98 -26.96
C ALA A 111 -33.60 -2.12 -26.43
N PRO A 112 -34.23 -1.09 -25.82
CA PRO A 112 -35.60 -1.22 -25.32
C PRO A 112 -36.63 -1.35 -26.45
N ALA A 113 -36.39 -0.70 -27.60
CA ALA A 113 -37.27 -0.81 -28.77
C ALA A 113 -37.25 -2.23 -29.36
N LEU A 114 -36.06 -2.86 -29.44
CA LEU A 114 -35.92 -4.25 -29.90
C LEU A 114 -36.51 -5.25 -28.89
N ALA A 115 -36.33 -5.01 -27.59
CA ALA A 115 -36.93 -5.85 -26.54
C ALA A 115 -38.47 -5.78 -26.57
N ALA A 116 -39.05 -4.59 -26.70
CA ALA A 116 -40.49 -4.41 -26.83
C ALA A 116 -41.06 -5.11 -28.08
N LEU A 117 -40.37 -5.00 -29.22
CA LEU A 117 -40.75 -5.69 -30.45
C LEU A 117 -40.71 -7.23 -30.28
N ALA A 118 -39.67 -7.74 -29.62
CA ALA A 118 -39.52 -9.17 -29.36
C ALA A 118 -40.64 -9.73 -28.46
N VAL A 119 -41.04 -8.99 -27.42
CA VAL A 119 -42.15 -9.38 -26.52
C VAL A 119 -43.48 -9.44 -27.28
N VAL A 120 -43.78 -8.46 -28.13
CA VAL A 120 -45.01 -8.44 -28.93
C VAL A 120 -45.08 -9.64 -29.88
N VAL A 121 -43.97 -9.97 -30.55
CA VAL A 121 -43.91 -11.13 -31.45
C VAL A 121 -44.04 -12.45 -30.69
N TYR A 122 -43.47 -12.54 -29.48
CA TYR A 122 -43.56 -13.74 -28.65
C TYR A 122 -44.98 -14.00 -28.14
N VAL A 123 -45.63 -12.98 -27.56
CA VAL A 123 -47.00 -13.10 -27.00
C VAL A 123 -48.04 -13.29 -28.11
N GLY A 124 -47.88 -12.65 -29.26
CA GLY A 124 -48.79 -12.80 -30.41
C GLY A 124 -48.73 -14.18 -31.08
N ARG A 125 -47.71 -15.00 -30.79
CA ARG A 125 -47.53 -16.35 -31.33
C ARG A 125 -47.94 -17.47 -30.37
N SER A 126 -48.27 -17.17 -29.13
CA SER A 126 -48.71 -18.19 -28.17
C SER A 126 -50.14 -18.64 -28.50
N PRO A 127 -50.37 -19.92 -28.86
CA PRO A 127 -51.72 -20.45 -28.99
C PRO A 127 -52.40 -20.42 -27.62
N SER A 128 -53.65 -19.94 -27.60
CA SER A 128 -54.50 -19.81 -26.40
C SER A 128 -54.53 -21.12 -25.59
N PRO A 129 -54.12 -21.12 -24.31
CA PRO A 129 -54.43 -22.23 -23.42
C PRO A 129 -55.90 -22.14 -22.96
N ALA A 130 -56.57 -23.28 -22.91
CA ALA A 130 -57.94 -23.44 -22.45
C ALA A 130 -58.10 -23.03 -20.97
N PRO A 131 -59.31 -22.64 -20.52
CA PRO A 131 -59.50 -22.11 -19.18
C PRO A 131 -59.49 -23.25 -18.16
N GLY A 132 -58.51 -23.28 -17.27
CA GLY A 132 -58.53 -24.21 -16.13
C GLY A 132 -57.18 -24.60 -15.54
N ASP A 133 -56.11 -23.82 -15.69
CA ASP A 133 -54.84 -24.14 -15.05
C ASP A 133 -54.30 -22.92 -14.29
N GLU A 134 -54.52 -22.95 -12.98
CA GLU A 134 -54.03 -21.97 -12.02
C GLU A 134 -52.53 -22.20 -11.83
N ALA A 135 -51.71 -21.48 -12.61
CA ALA A 135 -50.26 -21.45 -12.39
C ALA A 135 -49.96 -20.64 -11.12
N ALA A 136 -49.88 -21.37 -10.00
CA ALA A 136 -49.40 -20.93 -8.72
C ALA A 136 -48.05 -20.18 -8.86
N LEU A 137 -48.05 -18.90 -8.50
CA LEU A 137 -46.83 -18.13 -8.28
C LEU A 137 -46.19 -18.60 -6.96
N GLN A 138 -45.44 -19.71 -7.01
CA GLN A 138 -44.55 -20.12 -5.92
C GLN A 138 -43.31 -19.21 -5.94
N VAL A 139 -43.29 -18.21 -5.06
CA VAL A 139 -42.07 -17.49 -4.70
C VAL A 139 -41.34 -18.34 -3.65
N SER A 140 -40.44 -19.24 -4.10
CA SER A 140 -39.42 -19.83 -3.24
C SER A 140 -38.31 -18.81 -3.03
N ALA A 141 -38.41 -18.05 -1.94
CA ALA A 141 -37.29 -17.30 -1.39
C ALA A 141 -36.50 -18.23 -0.46
N GLU A 142 -35.66 -19.11 -1.01
CA GLU A 142 -34.71 -19.92 -0.25
C GLU A 142 -33.37 -19.97 -1.00
N GLY A 143 -32.31 -19.45 -0.38
CA GLY A 143 -30.93 -19.74 -0.76
C GLY A 143 -29.97 -18.55 -0.68
N ARG A 144 -29.27 -18.46 0.46
CA ARG A 144 -28.07 -17.62 0.72
C ARG A 144 -27.21 -17.41 -0.54
N GLY A 145 -27.13 -16.18 -1.02
CA GLY A 145 -26.36 -15.83 -2.22
C GLY A 145 -24.90 -15.55 -1.89
N THR A 146 -24.03 -16.52 -2.14
CA THR A 146 -22.58 -16.28 -2.24
C THR A 146 -22.33 -15.34 -3.41
N THR A 147 -21.81 -14.14 -3.16
CA THR A 147 -21.49 -13.18 -4.23
C THR A 147 -20.01 -13.32 -4.58
N VAL A 148 -19.73 -13.75 -5.81
CA VAL A 148 -18.37 -13.85 -6.33
C VAL A 148 -18.10 -12.65 -7.21
N LEU A 149 -17.12 -11.84 -6.84
CA LEU A 149 -16.67 -10.68 -7.61
C LEU A 149 -15.39 -11.06 -8.34
N ASP A 150 -15.44 -11.08 -9.67
CA ASP A 150 -14.25 -11.29 -10.49
C ASP A 150 -13.46 -9.97 -10.59
N THR A 151 -12.24 -9.97 -10.05
CA THR A 151 -11.33 -8.82 -10.09
C THR A 151 -10.09 -9.15 -10.91
N THR A 152 -9.36 -8.11 -11.34
CA THR A 152 -8.10 -8.28 -12.11
C THR A 152 -6.99 -9.01 -11.34
N GLU A 153 -7.17 -9.23 -10.04
CA GLU A 153 -6.24 -9.95 -9.17
C GLU A 153 -6.73 -11.37 -8.82
N GLY A 154 -7.91 -11.78 -9.31
CA GLY A 154 -8.54 -13.08 -9.08
C GLY A 154 -9.95 -13.00 -8.47
N PRO A 155 -10.70 -14.11 -8.44
CA PRO A 155 -12.06 -14.14 -7.91
C PRO A 155 -12.06 -13.99 -6.39
N VAL A 156 -12.78 -12.99 -5.89
CA VAL A 156 -12.98 -12.74 -4.46
C VAL A 156 -14.37 -13.20 -4.06
N VAL A 157 -14.45 -14.11 -3.10
CA VAL A 157 -15.70 -14.65 -2.57
C VAL A 157 -16.01 -13.97 -1.25
N LEU A 158 -17.12 -13.22 -1.20
CA LEU A 158 -17.60 -12.61 0.04
C LEU A 158 -18.59 -13.57 0.72
N LEU A 159 -18.21 -14.07 1.89
CA LEU A 159 -19.08 -14.81 2.78
C LEU A 159 -19.72 -13.79 3.72
N GLY A 160 -21.04 -13.80 3.83
CA GLY A 160 -21.74 -12.95 4.81
C GLY A 160 -21.44 -13.45 6.23
N ASP A 161 -20.83 -12.61 7.06
CA ASP A 161 -20.52 -12.94 8.45
C ASP A 161 -21.80 -12.91 9.30
N ASP A 162 -22.04 -13.98 10.06
CA ASP A 162 -23.12 -14.09 11.04
C ASP A 162 -22.85 -13.16 12.24
N GLU A 163 -23.83 -12.33 12.61
CA GLU A 163 -23.86 -11.68 13.93
C GLU A 163 -23.99 -12.76 15.03
N PRO A 164 -23.22 -12.69 16.13
CA PRO A 164 -23.38 -13.61 17.23
C PRO A 164 -24.67 -13.28 18.00
N ALA A 165 -25.67 -14.15 17.88
CA ALA A 165 -26.82 -14.13 18.78
C ALA A 165 -26.36 -14.52 20.19
N GLY A 166 -26.28 -13.53 21.07
CA GLY A 166 -26.06 -13.73 22.49
C GLY A 166 -27.25 -14.41 23.17
N THR A 167 -26.93 -15.37 24.03
CA THR A 167 -27.60 -15.68 25.31
C THR A 167 -26.62 -16.44 26.18
#